data_AF-C9L7W5-F1
#
_entry.id   AF-C9L7W5-F1
#
_cell.length_a   1.000
_cell.length_b   1.000
_cell.length_c   1.000
_cell.angle_alpha   90.00
_cell.angle_beta   90.00
_cell.angle_gamma   90.00
#
_symmetry.space_group_name_H-M   'P 1'
#
loop_
_entity.id
_entity.type
_entity.pdbx_description
1 polymer ?
#
loop_
_entity_poly.entity_id
_entity_poly.type
_entity_poly.pdbx_seq_one_letter_code
_entity_poly.pdbx_strand_id
1 'polypeptide(L)'
;MMIGIPGSGKSQEAEIIAKEHNAVIHASDRLREELFRDVNHMGDNGFLFNELHKRIQRDLKAGKNVIYDATNINSKKRISFLKSLKDIPCEKIAILIMTPYQQCLKNNAERERSIPESVIEKMYTNFQVPYYYEGFDIIQVVLWQGADYKEPEEIVTSYNNFNQENEHHTLTLGRHLYHAFHYIGQRFVRHERGYTFELLWASYLHDIGKPFCKECKEGDKNAHYYNHMNVGAYDSFFYTSKVLDDSLLIAWLINWHMEPFFWKKDEKLKENRLKLWGKDLFEMIEKLHKADLYAH
;
A
#
# COMPACT_ATOMS: atom_id res chain seq x y z
N MET A 1 2.68 10.24 11.03
CA MET A 1 1.97 8.93 11.11
C MET A 1 2.88 7.88 10.51
N MET A 2 3.23 6.86 11.28
CA MET A 2 4.03 5.73 10.77
C MET A 2 3.11 4.75 10.03
N ILE A 3 3.57 4.23 8.89
CA ILE A 3 2.82 3.28 8.06
C ILE A 3 3.78 2.13 7.69
N GLY A 4 3.37 0.90 7.96
CA GLY A 4 4.20 -0.27 7.66
C GLY A 4 3.65 -1.54 8.33
N ILE A 5 3.94 -2.69 7.73
CA ILE A 5 3.56 -4.00 8.31
C ILE A 5 4.45 -4.34 9.52
N PRO A 6 4.04 -5.27 10.41
CA PRO A 6 4.91 -5.72 11.50
C PRO A 6 6.26 -6.26 10.99
N GLY A 7 7.33 -5.99 11.73
CA GLY A 7 8.69 -6.35 11.32
C GLY A 7 9.35 -5.36 10.34
N SER A 8 8.63 -4.34 9.86
CA SER A 8 9.19 -3.34 8.93
C SER A 8 10.27 -2.43 9.53
N GLY A 9 10.34 -2.30 10.85
CA GLY A 9 11.24 -1.34 11.53
C GLY A 9 10.56 -0.03 11.92
N LYS A 10 9.26 0.13 11.67
CA LYS A 10 8.52 1.39 11.91
C LYS A 10 8.62 1.97 13.33
N SER A 11 8.69 1.11 14.35
CA SER A 11 8.80 1.56 15.74
C SER A 11 10.21 2.01 16.08
N GLN A 12 11.24 1.43 15.45
CA GLN A 12 12.61 1.90 15.57
C GLN A 12 12.77 3.29 14.94
N GLU A 13 12.22 3.48 13.73
CA GLU A 13 12.22 4.78 13.06
C GLU A 13 11.45 5.84 13.87
N ALA A 14 10.30 5.47 14.45
CA ALA A 14 9.53 6.34 15.33
C ALA A 14 10.35 6.87 16.52
N GLU A 15 11.18 6.04 17.14
CA GLU A 15 12.04 6.44 18.27
C GLU A 15 13.17 7.39 17.84
N ILE A 16 13.68 7.25 16.62
CA ILE A 16 14.68 8.18 16.05
C ILE A 16 14.03 9.55 15.85
N ILE A 17 12.93 9.60 15.10
CA ILE A 17 12.19 10.84 14.80
C ILE A 17 11.71 11.52 16.09
N ALA A 18 11.29 10.75 17.09
CA ALA A 18 10.85 11.29 18.37
C ALA A 18 11.93 12.09 19.07
N LYS A 19 13.18 11.60 19.03
CA LYS A 19 14.33 12.28 19.64
C LYS A 19 14.69 13.54 18.86
N GLU A 20 14.72 13.45 17.53
CA GLU A 20 15.09 14.57 16.65
C GLU A 20 14.09 15.72 16.72
N HIS A 21 12.79 15.41 16.80
CA HIS A 21 11.71 16.40 16.75
C HIS A 21 11.03 16.66 18.11
N ASN A 22 11.58 16.11 19.21
CA ASN A 22 10.98 16.19 20.55
C ASN A 22 9.48 15.81 20.53
N ALA A 23 9.17 14.66 19.92
CA ALA A 23 7.80 14.21 19.69
C ALA A 23 7.35 13.14 20.68
N VAL A 24 6.07 13.17 21.04
CA VAL A 24 5.44 12.14 21.88
C VAL A 24 4.96 11.00 21.00
N ILE A 25 5.46 9.79 21.24
CA ILE A 25 5.02 8.60 20.51
C ILE A 25 3.77 8.00 21.17
N HIS A 26 2.68 7.94 20.42
CA HIS A 26 1.46 7.20 20.75
C HIS A 26 1.42 5.92 19.94
N ALA A 27 1.75 4.79 20.58
CA ALA A 27 1.86 3.48 19.93
C ALA A 27 0.70 2.55 20.32
N SER A 28 0.06 1.92 19.33
CA SER A 28 -1.11 1.06 19.59
C SER A 28 -0.78 -0.17 20.43
N ASP A 29 0.42 -0.74 20.26
CA ASP A 29 0.81 -1.96 20.97
C ASP A 29 1.12 -1.68 22.45
N ARG A 30 1.83 -0.57 22.74
CA ARG A 30 2.06 -0.10 24.12
C ARG A 30 0.76 0.25 24.85
N LEU A 31 -0.18 0.89 24.15
CA LEU A 31 -1.49 1.20 24.74
C LEU A 31 -2.31 -0.06 25.00
N ARG A 32 -2.19 -1.09 24.15
CA ARG A 32 -2.85 -2.38 24.37
C ARG A 32 -2.33 -3.07 25.63
N GLU A 33 -1.02 -3.04 25.86
CA GLU A 33 -0.38 -3.49 27.12
C GLU A 33 -0.91 -2.74 28.33
N GLU A 34 -0.94 -1.41 28.28
CA GLU A 34 -1.38 -0.53 29.36
C GLU A 34 -2.84 -0.79 29.76
N LEU A 35 -3.75 -0.84 28.78
CA LEU A 35 -5.19 -0.89 29.02
C LEU A 35 -5.69 -2.27 29.45
N PHE A 36 -5.12 -3.34 28.89
CA PHE A 36 -5.68 -4.68 29.06
C PHE A 36 -4.83 -5.61 29.93
N ARG A 37 -3.61 -5.19 30.31
CA ARG A 37 -2.60 -6.03 31.01
C ARG A 37 -2.29 -7.38 30.36
N ASP A 38 -2.84 -7.60 29.17
CA ASP A 38 -2.60 -8.71 28.27
C ASP A 38 -2.74 -8.16 26.85
N VAL A 39 -1.64 -8.21 26.12
CA VAL A 39 -1.54 -7.70 24.76
C VAL A 39 -2.19 -8.64 23.75
N ASN A 40 -2.59 -9.84 24.18
CA ASN A 40 -3.42 -10.79 23.44
C ASN A 40 -4.92 -10.57 23.71
N HIS A 41 -5.29 -9.63 24.58
CA HIS A 41 -6.68 -9.27 24.79
C HIS A 41 -7.26 -8.69 23.50
N MET A 42 -8.11 -9.48 22.84
CA MET A 42 -8.83 -9.07 21.63
C MET A 42 -10.03 -8.14 21.94
N GLY A 43 -10.30 -7.87 23.22
CA GLY A 43 -11.44 -7.09 23.68
C GLY A 43 -11.31 -5.62 23.31
N ASP A 44 -12.17 -5.22 22.36
CA ASP A 44 -12.47 -3.86 21.91
C ASP A 44 -11.31 -3.05 21.30
N ASN A 45 -10.85 -3.49 20.13
CA ASN A 45 -10.01 -2.67 19.24
C ASN A 45 -10.62 -1.28 18.97
N GLY A 46 -11.95 -1.12 19.01
CA GLY A 46 -12.60 0.18 18.87
C GLY A 46 -12.25 1.11 20.02
N PHE A 47 -12.39 0.63 21.26
CA PHE A 47 -11.99 1.35 22.47
C PHE A 47 -10.49 1.71 22.44
N LEU A 48 -9.61 0.76 22.10
CA LEU A 48 -8.17 0.99 22.01
C LEU A 48 -7.83 2.16 21.07
N PHE A 49 -8.34 2.13 19.84
CA PHE A 49 -8.04 3.18 18.86
C PHE A 49 -8.74 4.51 19.20
N ASN A 50 -9.93 4.47 19.82
CA ASN A 50 -10.58 5.68 20.31
C ASN A 50 -9.75 6.38 21.39
N GLU A 51 -9.21 5.62 22.34
CA GLU A 51 -8.33 6.16 23.38
C GLU A 51 -7.00 6.66 22.80
N LEU A 52 -6.40 5.90 21.88
CA LEU A 52 -5.18 6.32 21.17
C LEU A 52 -5.39 7.66 20.45
N HIS A 53 -6.47 7.79 19.68
CA HIS A 53 -6.79 9.01 18.96
C HIS A 53 -7.06 10.19 19.90
N LYS A 54 -7.75 9.97 21.04
CA LYS A 54 -7.96 11.01 22.06
C LYS A 54 -6.63 11.54 22.62
N ARG A 55 -5.69 10.64 22.94
CA ARG A 55 -4.36 11.01 23.46
C ARG A 55 -3.55 11.80 22.43
N ILE A 56 -3.57 11.37 21.17
CA ILE A 56 -2.93 12.11 20.06
C ILE A 56 -3.54 13.50 19.91
N GLN A 57 -4.87 13.61 19.83
CA GLN A 57 -5.55 14.91 19.69
C GLN A 57 -5.29 15.85 20.86
N ARG A 58 -5.24 15.33 22.10
CA ARG A 58 -4.91 16.11 23.29
C ARG A 58 -3.52 16.72 23.18
N ASP A 59 -2.52 15.90 22.82
CA ASP A 59 -1.13 16.36 22.77
C ASP A 59 -0.89 17.32 21.59
N LEU A 60 -1.52 17.09 20.43
CA LEU A 60 -1.50 18.03 19.32
C LEU A 60 -2.14 19.39 19.68
N LYS A 61 -3.29 19.38 20.38
CA LYS A 61 -3.93 20.62 20.89
C LYS A 61 -3.07 21.37 21.90
N ALA A 62 -2.18 20.67 22.60
CA ALA A 62 -1.20 21.26 23.51
C ALA A 62 0.06 21.76 22.78
N GLY A 63 0.09 21.75 21.44
CA GLY A 63 1.22 22.22 20.62
C GLY A 63 2.40 21.27 20.58
N LYS A 64 2.23 19.98 20.94
CA LYS A 64 3.30 18.99 20.90
C LYS A 64 3.38 18.32 19.54
N ASN A 65 4.61 17.98 19.14
CA ASN A 65 4.83 17.02 18.05
C ASN A 65 4.39 15.62 18.51
N VAL A 66 3.71 14.89 17.62
CA VAL A 66 3.16 13.57 17.93
C VAL A 66 3.49 12.57 16.82
N ILE A 67 3.93 11.38 17.23
CA ILE A 67 4.08 10.23 16.35
C ILE A 67 2.97 9.23 16.65
N TYR A 68 2.12 8.98 15.65
CA TYR A 68 1.17 7.88 15.67
C TYR A 68 1.85 6.61 15.14
N ASP A 69 2.27 5.72 16.05
CA ASP A 69 2.87 4.42 15.72
C ASP A 69 1.83 3.29 15.79
N ALA A 70 1.28 2.96 14.63
CA ALA A 70 0.51 1.75 14.37
C ALA A 70 0.83 1.28 12.95
N THR A 71 0.25 0.17 12.51
CA THR A 71 0.49 -0.31 11.15
C THR A 71 -0.09 0.63 10.08
N ASN A 72 -1.24 1.26 10.37
CA ASN A 72 -1.87 2.30 9.55
C ASN A 72 -2.01 1.93 8.05
N ILE A 73 -2.20 0.65 7.75
CA ILE A 73 -2.23 0.12 6.38
C ILE A 73 -3.54 0.33 5.62
N ASN A 74 -4.59 0.85 6.25
CA ASN A 74 -5.93 0.98 5.66
C ASN A 74 -6.29 2.45 5.37
N SER A 75 -6.51 2.79 4.10
CA SER A 75 -6.80 4.15 3.62
C SER A 75 -8.04 4.75 4.26
N LYS A 76 -9.14 3.99 4.39
CA LYS A 76 -10.38 4.48 5.02
C LYS A 76 -10.16 4.86 6.48
N LYS A 77 -9.38 4.09 7.24
CA LYS A 77 -9.03 4.40 8.64
C LYS A 77 -8.14 5.64 8.73
N ARG A 78 -7.15 5.78 7.84
CA ARG A 78 -6.28 6.97 7.77
C ARG A 78 -7.09 8.23 7.47
N ILE A 79 -7.92 8.23 6.42
CA ILE A 79 -8.83 9.34 6.07
C ILE A 79 -9.70 9.72 7.26
N SER A 80 -10.32 8.73 7.92
CA SER A 80 -11.18 8.98 9.08
C SER A 80 -10.42 9.66 10.21
N PHE A 81 -9.19 9.22 10.49
CA PHE A 81 -8.36 9.82 11.53
C PHE A 81 -7.91 11.23 11.14
N LEU A 82 -7.40 11.44 9.93
CA LEU A 82 -6.92 12.75 9.46
C LEU A 82 -8.05 13.79 9.44
N LYS A 83 -9.27 13.41 9.02
CA LYS A 83 -10.45 14.27 9.10
C LYS A 83 -10.80 14.70 10.53
N SER A 84 -10.51 13.87 11.52
CA SER A 84 -10.71 14.21 12.93
C SER A 84 -9.74 15.29 13.43
N LEU A 85 -8.66 15.57 12.69
CA LEU A 85 -7.66 16.59 13.01
C LEU A 85 -7.90 17.93 12.30
N LYS A 86 -8.96 18.07 11.50
CA LYS A 86 -9.19 19.23 10.62
C LYS A 86 -9.14 20.60 11.33
N ASP A 87 -9.55 20.64 12.61
CA ASP A 87 -9.64 21.87 13.41
C ASP A 87 -8.40 22.06 14.31
N ILE A 88 -7.40 21.18 14.20
CA ILE A 88 -6.14 21.26 14.93
C ILE A 88 -5.06 21.70 13.94
N PRO A 89 -4.41 22.86 14.14
CA PRO A 89 -3.36 23.32 13.25
C PRO A 89 -2.13 22.42 13.41
N CYS A 90 -1.95 21.48 12.49
CA CYS A 90 -0.77 20.62 12.43
C CYS A 90 -0.44 20.19 10.99
N GLU A 91 0.85 20.02 10.72
CA GLU A 91 1.36 19.37 9.52
C GLU A 91 1.24 17.85 9.66
N LYS A 92 0.69 17.20 8.64
CA LYS A 92 0.31 15.78 8.64
C LYS A 92 1.27 15.04 7.72
N ILE A 93 2.29 14.44 8.32
CA ILE A 93 3.32 13.68 7.60
C ILE A 93 3.00 12.18 7.65
N ALA A 94 2.98 11.50 6.51
CA ALA A 94 3.01 10.05 6.42
C ALA A 94 4.45 9.57 6.22
N ILE A 95 4.88 8.59 7.02
CA ILE A 95 6.21 7.98 6.90
C ILE A 95 6.01 6.49 6.66
N LEU A 96 6.24 6.07 5.41
CA LEU A 96 6.07 4.70 4.94
C LEU A 96 7.39 3.97 5.10
N ILE A 97 7.39 2.96 5.97
CA ILE A 97 8.56 2.14 6.23
C ILE A 97 8.43 0.87 5.40
N MET A 98 9.18 0.83 4.30
CA MET A 98 9.09 -0.21 3.29
C MET A 98 10.26 -1.18 3.44
N THR A 99 9.94 -2.37 3.94
CA THR A 99 10.89 -3.47 4.13
C THR A 99 10.34 -4.71 3.43
N PRO A 100 11.13 -5.44 2.62
CA PRO A 100 10.63 -6.62 1.89
C PRO A 100 9.89 -7.60 2.81
N TYR A 101 8.77 -8.16 2.37
CA TYR A 101 7.92 -9.02 3.20
C TYR A 101 8.69 -10.14 3.91
N GLN A 102 9.58 -10.82 3.17
CA GLN A 102 10.45 -11.87 3.74
C GLN A 102 11.39 -11.34 4.82
N GLN A 103 11.87 -10.10 4.70
CA GLN A 103 12.69 -9.46 5.72
C GLN A 103 11.85 -9.06 6.94
N CYS A 104 10.60 -8.63 6.74
CA CYS A 104 9.66 -8.37 7.84
C CYS A 104 9.40 -9.65 8.68
N LEU A 105 9.29 -10.82 8.03
CA LEU A 105 9.14 -12.10 8.74
C LEU A 105 10.39 -12.44 9.58
N LYS A 106 11.59 -12.30 8.99
CA LYS A 106 12.86 -12.49 9.72
C LYS A 106 12.96 -11.56 10.92
N ASN A 107 12.74 -10.26 10.71
CA ASN A 107 12.75 -9.27 11.78
C ASN A 107 11.71 -9.61 12.86
N ASN A 108 10.55 -10.13 12.50
CA ASN A 108 9.51 -10.53 13.45
C ASN A 108 9.89 -11.77 14.28
N ALA A 109 10.60 -12.73 13.68
CA ALA A 109 11.07 -13.93 14.38
C ALA A 109 12.10 -13.62 15.47
N GLU A 110 12.86 -12.52 15.32
CA GLU A 110 13.87 -12.07 16.29
C GLU A 110 13.29 -11.22 17.43
N ARG A 111 11.99 -10.87 17.40
CA ARG A 111 11.35 -10.06 18.44
C ARG A 111 11.10 -10.90 19.69
N GLU A 112 11.27 -10.26 20.86
CA GLU A 112 10.88 -10.83 22.15
C GLU A 112 9.43 -11.33 22.16
N ARG A 113 8.55 -10.61 21.46
CA ARG A 113 7.17 -11.02 21.18
C ARG A 113 6.90 -11.04 19.67
N SER A 114 6.91 -12.22 19.10
CA SER A 114 6.59 -12.45 17.69
C SER A 114 5.08 -12.44 17.44
N ILE A 115 4.70 -11.92 16.27
CA ILE A 115 3.32 -11.96 15.76
C ILE A 115 3.22 -13.17 14.82
N PRO A 116 2.10 -13.95 14.84
CA PRO A 116 1.94 -15.06 13.90
C PRO A 116 2.10 -14.62 12.45
N GLU A 117 2.82 -15.38 11.63
CA GLU A 117 3.10 -15.03 10.24
C GLU A 117 1.82 -14.81 9.42
N SER A 118 0.77 -15.59 9.67
CA SER A 118 -0.55 -15.44 9.02
C SER A 118 -1.21 -14.07 9.28
N VAL A 119 -0.92 -13.45 10.43
CA VAL A 119 -1.38 -12.08 10.73
C VAL A 119 -0.59 -11.07 9.91
N ILE A 120 0.72 -11.27 9.75
CA ILE A 120 1.59 -10.39 8.95
C ILE A 120 1.24 -10.52 7.47
N GLU A 121 1.02 -11.74 6.98
CA GLU A 121 0.54 -12.02 5.63
C GLU A 121 -0.81 -11.34 5.36
N LYS A 122 -1.75 -11.41 6.30
CA LYS A 122 -3.02 -10.70 6.20
C LYS A 122 -2.82 -9.18 6.13
N MET A 123 -1.88 -8.62 6.89
CA MET A 123 -1.57 -7.19 6.82
C MET A 123 -0.89 -6.80 5.51
N TYR A 124 0.00 -7.67 5.01
CA TYR A 124 0.70 -7.50 3.75
C TYR A 124 -0.26 -7.50 2.55
N THR A 125 -1.14 -8.49 2.49
CA THR A 125 -2.19 -8.60 1.45
C THR A 125 -3.31 -7.57 1.57
N ASN A 126 -3.33 -6.74 2.63
CA ASN A 126 -4.32 -5.66 2.81
C ASN A 126 -3.66 -4.28 2.90
N PHE A 127 -2.39 -4.16 2.53
CA PHE A 127 -1.70 -2.88 2.49
C PHE A 127 -2.29 -1.95 1.43
N GLN A 128 -2.67 -0.74 1.83
CA GLN A 128 -3.16 0.29 0.93
C GLN A 128 -2.21 1.48 0.94
N VAL A 129 -1.69 1.84 -0.23
CA VAL A 129 -0.73 2.94 -0.42
C VAL A 129 -1.39 4.26 -0.01
N PRO A 130 -0.82 5.04 0.93
CA PRO A 130 -1.32 6.36 1.28
C PRO A 130 -1.10 7.35 0.13
N TYR A 131 -1.99 8.33 0.03
CA TYR A 131 -1.87 9.39 -0.98
C TYR A 131 -2.41 10.72 -0.46
N TYR A 132 -2.07 11.82 -1.14
CA TYR A 132 -2.33 13.18 -0.67
C TYR A 132 -3.82 13.49 -0.44
N TYR A 133 -4.73 12.92 -1.25
CA TYR A 133 -6.18 13.11 -1.06
C TYR A 133 -6.69 12.62 0.31
N GLU A 134 -5.92 11.80 1.02
CA GLU A 134 -6.28 11.36 2.36
C GLU A 134 -6.20 12.50 3.40
N GLY A 135 -5.51 13.59 3.05
CA GLY A 135 -5.27 14.75 3.90
C GLY A 135 -3.85 14.78 4.48
N PHE A 136 -2.87 14.14 3.84
CA PHE A 136 -1.46 14.29 4.21
C PHE A 136 -0.86 15.52 3.52
N ASP A 137 -0.03 16.25 4.23
CA ASP A 137 0.73 17.39 3.69
C ASP A 137 2.04 16.89 3.06
N ILE A 138 2.65 15.86 3.66
CA ILE A 138 3.91 15.25 3.19
C ILE A 138 3.78 13.71 3.27
N ILE A 139 4.31 13.02 2.26
CA ILE A 139 4.45 11.56 2.25
C ILE A 139 5.91 11.23 1.98
N GLN A 140 6.55 10.53 2.93
CA GLN A 140 7.94 10.10 2.83
C GLN A 140 8.01 8.58 2.78
N VAL A 141 8.83 8.05 1.88
CA VAL A 141 9.09 6.63 1.74
C VAL A 141 10.50 6.33 2.22
N VAL A 142 10.63 5.46 3.22
CA VAL A 142 11.90 4.99 3.76
C VAL A 142 12.06 3.53 3.37
N LEU A 143 12.97 3.26 2.45
CA LEU A 143 13.30 1.91 2.01
C LEU A 143 14.29 1.25 2.96
N TRP A 144 14.15 -0.06 3.15
CA TRP A 144 15.13 -0.88 3.85
C TRP A 144 16.51 -0.78 3.20
N GLN A 145 17.55 -0.47 3.98
CA GLN A 145 18.89 -0.19 3.45
C GLN A 145 19.73 -1.44 3.16
N GLY A 146 19.28 -2.63 3.59
CA GLY A 146 20.04 -3.88 3.50
C GLY A 146 19.72 -4.75 2.28
N ALA A 147 19.03 -4.23 1.27
CA ALA A 147 18.62 -5.00 0.10
C ALA A 147 19.23 -4.45 -1.19
N ASP A 148 19.74 -5.34 -2.04
CA ASP A 148 20.01 -5.02 -3.45
C ASP A 148 18.71 -5.18 -4.23
N TYR A 149 18.09 -4.05 -4.53
CA TYR A 149 16.82 -4.01 -5.21
C TYR A 149 16.98 -4.24 -6.72
N LYS A 150 16.18 -5.17 -7.24
CA LYS A 150 16.17 -5.55 -8.65
C LYS A 150 15.46 -4.52 -9.51
N GLU A 151 15.82 -4.46 -10.78
CA GLU A 151 15.14 -3.62 -11.76
C GLU A 151 13.76 -4.19 -12.15
N PRO A 152 12.81 -3.35 -12.61
CA PRO A 152 11.48 -3.80 -13.04
C PRO A 152 11.53 -4.92 -14.10
N GLU A 153 12.49 -4.86 -15.01
CA GLU A 153 12.66 -5.86 -16.08
C GLU A 153 12.91 -7.27 -15.53
N GLU A 154 13.66 -7.38 -14.43
CA GLU A 154 14.03 -8.67 -13.85
C GLU A 154 12.80 -9.42 -13.32
N ILE A 155 11.92 -8.71 -12.61
CA ILE A 155 10.72 -9.33 -12.03
C ILE A 155 9.72 -9.70 -13.13
N VAL A 156 9.50 -8.82 -14.12
CA VAL A 156 8.56 -9.11 -15.21
C VAL A 156 9.06 -10.28 -16.07
N THR A 157 10.35 -10.30 -16.40
CA THR A 157 10.95 -11.40 -17.18
C THR A 157 10.88 -12.72 -16.41
N SER A 158 11.02 -12.71 -15.09
CA SER A 158 10.88 -13.92 -14.27
C SER A 158 9.48 -14.57 -14.38
N TYR A 159 8.48 -13.80 -14.81
CA TYR A 159 7.09 -14.26 -14.99
C TYR A 159 6.74 -14.63 -16.44
N ASN A 160 7.70 -14.63 -17.37
CA ASN A 160 7.47 -14.99 -18.78
C ASN A 160 6.91 -16.41 -18.99
N ASN A 161 7.13 -17.32 -18.03
CA ASN A 161 6.61 -18.69 -18.07
C ASN A 161 5.54 -18.95 -17.00
N PHE A 162 5.11 -17.91 -16.25
CA PHE A 162 4.09 -18.08 -15.24
C PHE A 162 2.72 -18.22 -15.90
N ASN A 163 2.17 -19.44 -15.88
CA ASN A 163 0.82 -19.72 -16.32
C ASN A 163 -0.18 -19.22 -15.26
N GLN A 164 -1.07 -18.33 -15.66
CA GLN A 164 -2.07 -17.73 -14.79
C GLN A 164 -3.22 -18.69 -14.46
N GLU A 165 -3.31 -19.85 -15.14
CA GLU A 165 -4.28 -20.92 -14.85
C GLU A 165 -5.71 -20.40 -14.68
N ASN A 166 -6.10 -19.46 -15.52
CA ASN A 166 -7.41 -18.81 -15.49
C ASN A 166 -7.89 -18.63 -16.93
N GLU A 167 -9.11 -19.10 -17.22
CA GLU A 167 -9.67 -19.10 -18.57
C GLU A 167 -9.82 -17.72 -19.21
N HIS A 168 -9.83 -16.66 -18.39
CA HIS A 168 -9.88 -15.28 -18.86
C HIS A 168 -8.50 -14.71 -19.25
N HIS A 169 -7.42 -15.48 -19.11
CA HIS A 169 -6.07 -15.10 -19.48
C HIS A 169 -5.49 -16.07 -20.52
N THR A 170 -5.21 -15.54 -21.71
CA THR A 170 -4.55 -16.29 -22.79
C THR A 170 -3.03 -16.15 -22.75
N LEU A 171 -2.52 -15.16 -22.02
CA LEU A 171 -1.10 -14.85 -21.88
C LEU A 171 -0.55 -15.32 -20.53
N THR A 172 0.70 -15.77 -20.54
CA THR A 172 1.54 -15.86 -19.33
C THR A 172 1.65 -14.49 -18.67
N LEU A 173 1.82 -14.44 -17.34
CA LEU A 173 1.86 -13.18 -16.60
C LEU A 173 2.90 -12.18 -17.14
N GLY A 174 4.13 -12.60 -17.43
CA GLY A 174 5.15 -11.70 -17.99
C GLY A 174 4.75 -11.08 -19.33
N ARG A 175 4.15 -11.89 -20.22
CA ARG A 175 3.61 -11.39 -21.51
C ARG A 175 2.43 -10.44 -21.30
N HIS A 176 1.53 -10.75 -20.39
CA HIS A 176 0.42 -9.86 -20.03
C HIS A 176 0.93 -8.49 -19.58
N LEU A 177 1.86 -8.45 -18.62
CA LEU A 177 2.48 -7.22 -18.12
C LEU A 177 3.19 -6.43 -19.24
N TYR A 178 3.93 -7.12 -20.11
CA TYR A 178 4.61 -6.52 -21.26
C TYR A 178 3.61 -5.92 -22.27
N HIS A 179 2.52 -6.62 -22.57
CA HIS A 179 1.50 -6.14 -23.50
C HIS A 179 0.74 -4.92 -22.95
N ALA A 180 0.42 -4.90 -21.65
CA ALA A 180 -0.18 -3.75 -21.00
C ALA A 180 0.74 -2.51 -21.06
N PHE A 181 2.03 -2.69 -20.76
CA PHE A 181 3.06 -1.66 -20.91
C PHE A 181 3.14 -1.10 -22.32
N HIS A 182 3.21 -1.97 -23.33
CA HIS A 182 3.25 -1.55 -24.74
C HIS A 182 1.98 -0.81 -25.15
N TYR A 183 0.81 -1.26 -24.68
CA TYR A 183 -0.44 -0.59 -24.96
C TYR A 183 -0.42 0.85 -24.42
N ILE A 184 -0.04 1.06 -23.16
CA ILE A 184 0.06 2.42 -22.59
C ILE A 184 1.01 3.30 -23.40
N GLY A 185 2.21 2.78 -23.71
CA GLY A 185 3.22 3.49 -24.47
C GLY A 185 2.73 3.89 -25.86
N GLN A 186 2.04 3.00 -26.57
CA GLN A 186 1.59 3.23 -27.94
C GLN A 186 0.34 4.10 -28.03
N ARG A 187 -0.66 3.88 -27.16
CA ARG A 187 -1.95 4.54 -27.26
C ARG A 187 -1.99 5.91 -26.62
N PHE A 188 -1.20 6.10 -25.56
CA PHE A 188 -1.37 7.30 -24.77
C PHE A 188 -0.10 8.13 -24.67
N VAL A 189 1.05 7.56 -24.27
CA VAL A 189 2.31 8.32 -24.13
C VAL A 189 2.71 9.01 -25.44
N ARG A 190 2.50 8.33 -26.57
CA ARG A 190 2.83 8.89 -27.90
C ARG A 190 1.82 9.93 -28.41
N HIS A 191 0.63 10.03 -27.85
CA HIS A 191 -0.50 10.73 -28.49
C HIS A 191 -1.19 11.77 -27.59
N GLU A 192 -1.04 11.67 -26.28
CA GLU A 192 -1.64 12.58 -25.30
C GLU A 192 -0.55 13.38 -24.57
N ARG A 193 -0.77 14.69 -24.38
CA ARG A 193 0.10 15.55 -23.56
C ARG A 193 -0.24 15.37 -22.08
N GLY A 194 0.75 15.52 -21.19
CA GLY A 194 0.55 15.43 -19.74
C GLY A 194 0.59 14.01 -19.18
N TYR A 195 1.14 13.06 -19.94
CA TYR A 195 1.34 11.69 -19.47
C TYR A 195 2.49 11.59 -18.46
N THR A 196 2.31 10.69 -17.50
CA THR A 196 3.28 10.34 -16.46
C THR A 196 3.93 9.01 -16.81
N PHE A 197 5.26 8.92 -16.75
CA PHE A 197 5.98 7.65 -16.92
C PHE A 197 5.60 6.66 -15.81
N GLU A 198 5.12 7.19 -14.69
CA GLU A 198 4.53 6.45 -13.58
C GLU A 198 3.38 5.54 -14.03
N LEU A 199 2.52 5.98 -14.96
CA LEU A 199 1.44 5.15 -15.50
C LEU A 199 1.98 4.01 -16.38
N LEU A 200 3.08 4.27 -17.09
CA LEU A 200 3.77 3.24 -17.87
C LEU A 200 4.38 2.19 -16.93
N TRP A 201 5.11 2.59 -15.90
CA TRP A 201 5.66 1.67 -14.89
C TRP A 201 4.58 0.91 -14.11
N ALA A 202 3.50 1.59 -13.73
CA ALA A 202 2.37 0.94 -13.07
C ALA A 202 1.78 -0.16 -13.96
N SER A 203 1.61 0.07 -15.27
CA SER A 203 1.14 -0.99 -16.18
C SER A 203 2.12 -2.15 -16.32
N TYR A 204 3.43 -1.90 -16.18
CA TYR A 204 4.44 -2.96 -16.23
C TYR A 204 4.46 -3.84 -14.98
N LEU A 205 4.03 -3.28 -13.85
CA LEU A 205 4.18 -3.90 -12.53
C LEU A 205 2.84 -4.25 -11.85
N HIS A 206 1.68 -3.89 -12.42
CA HIS A 206 0.39 -3.94 -11.71
C HIS A 206 0.01 -5.31 -11.13
N ASP A 207 0.41 -6.38 -11.81
CA ASP A 207 0.06 -7.75 -11.45
C ASP A 207 1.22 -8.58 -10.87
N ILE A 208 2.34 -7.96 -10.50
CA ILE A 208 3.48 -8.70 -9.92
C ILE A 208 3.15 -9.39 -8.59
N GLY A 209 2.06 -9.01 -7.93
CA GLY A 209 1.57 -9.67 -6.72
C GLY A 209 0.82 -10.99 -6.97
N LYS A 210 0.45 -11.32 -8.22
CA LYS A 210 -0.34 -12.52 -8.53
C LYS A 210 0.32 -13.82 -8.05
N PRO A 211 1.63 -14.07 -8.26
CA PRO A 211 2.25 -15.32 -7.84
C PRO A 211 2.16 -15.57 -6.33
N PHE A 212 2.21 -14.52 -5.50
CA PHE A 212 2.05 -14.64 -4.06
C PHE A 212 0.60 -14.97 -3.67
N CYS A 213 -0.37 -14.38 -4.35
CA CYS A 213 -1.80 -14.49 -4.03
C CYS A 213 -2.52 -15.66 -4.73
N LYS A 214 -1.79 -16.57 -5.39
CA LYS A 214 -2.40 -17.65 -6.17
C LYS A 214 -3.11 -18.65 -5.24
N GLU A 215 -4.42 -18.74 -5.37
CA GLU A 215 -5.27 -19.71 -4.66
C GLU A 215 -6.02 -20.60 -5.67
N CYS A 216 -5.89 -21.92 -5.53
CA CYS A 216 -6.68 -22.89 -6.30
C CYS A 216 -7.68 -23.56 -5.36
N LYS A 217 -8.97 -23.45 -5.68
CA LYS A 217 -10.05 -24.09 -4.90
C LYS A 217 -10.34 -25.47 -5.45
N GLU A 218 -10.64 -26.42 -4.57
CA GLU A 218 -11.02 -27.77 -4.98
C GLU A 218 -12.29 -27.72 -5.86
N GLY A 219 -12.21 -28.34 -7.04
CA GLY A 219 -13.29 -28.36 -8.03
C GLY A 219 -13.39 -27.12 -8.92
N ASP A 220 -12.60 -26.06 -8.65
CA ASP A 220 -12.48 -24.91 -9.54
C ASP A 220 -11.30 -25.11 -10.51
N LYS A 221 -11.54 -24.85 -11.79
CA LYS A 221 -10.50 -24.94 -12.83
C LYS A 221 -9.66 -23.66 -12.90
N ASN A 222 -10.14 -22.57 -12.31
CA ASN A 222 -9.49 -21.27 -12.36
C ASN A 222 -8.73 -20.99 -11.06
N ALA A 223 -7.49 -20.53 -11.19
CA ALA A 223 -6.75 -19.90 -10.11
C ALA A 223 -7.34 -18.50 -9.81
N HIS A 224 -7.40 -18.18 -8.52
CA HIS A 224 -7.82 -16.89 -8.00
C HIS A 224 -6.63 -16.12 -7.45
N TYR A 225 -6.70 -14.79 -7.52
CA TYR A 225 -5.63 -13.88 -7.14
C TYR A 225 -6.16 -12.78 -6.23
N TYR A 226 -6.80 -13.15 -5.13
CA TYR A 226 -7.44 -12.16 -4.26
C TYR A 226 -6.40 -11.21 -3.66
N ASN A 227 -6.67 -9.91 -3.74
CA ASN A 227 -5.82 -8.85 -3.20
C ASN A 227 -4.41 -8.74 -3.79
N HIS A 228 -4.12 -9.35 -4.95
CA HIS A 228 -2.80 -9.25 -5.60
C HIS A 228 -2.37 -7.79 -5.84
N MET A 229 -3.30 -6.87 -6.06
CA MET A 229 -3.00 -5.45 -6.26
C MET A 229 -2.37 -4.79 -5.02
N ASN A 230 -2.68 -5.27 -3.81
CA ASN A 230 -2.09 -4.77 -2.56
C ASN A 230 -0.64 -5.26 -2.41
N VAL A 231 -0.41 -6.54 -2.71
CA VAL A 231 0.92 -7.17 -2.71
C VAL A 231 1.80 -6.52 -3.76
N GLY A 232 1.32 -6.42 -5.01
CA GLY A 232 2.05 -5.79 -6.10
C GLY A 232 2.39 -4.34 -5.82
N ALA A 233 1.46 -3.58 -5.22
CA ALA A 233 1.73 -2.20 -4.80
C ALA A 233 2.82 -2.10 -3.74
N TYR A 234 2.77 -2.95 -2.70
CA TYR A 234 3.81 -2.98 -1.67
C TYR A 234 5.18 -3.31 -2.26
N ASP A 235 5.25 -4.37 -3.07
CA ASP A 235 6.50 -4.84 -3.64
C ASP A 235 7.07 -3.90 -4.72
N SER A 236 6.21 -3.14 -5.40
CA SER A 236 6.63 -2.20 -6.45
C SER A 236 7.67 -1.19 -5.96
N PHE A 237 7.60 -0.75 -4.70
CA PHE A 237 8.58 0.17 -4.10
C PHE A 237 10.02 -0.33 -4.17
N PHE A 238 10.21 -1.65 -4.14
CA PHE A 238 11.54 -2.25 -4.24
C PHE A 238 12.02 -2.22 -5.69
N TYR A 239 11.15 -2.50 -6.65
CA TYR A 239 11.50 -2.48 -8.08
C TYR A 239 11.60 -1.07 -8.67
N THR A 240 10.97 -0.08 -8.06
CA THR A 240 11.01 1.33 -8.50
C THR A 240 11.98 2.19 -7.69
N SER A 241 12.82 1.58 -6.84
CA SER A 241 13.78 2.33 -6.02
C SER A 241 14.86 3.07 -6.83
N LYS A 242 15.13 2.60 -8.06
CA LYS A 242 16.16 3.12 -8.97
C LYS A 242 15.58 3.86 -10.18
N VAL A 243 14.25 3.89 -10.36
CA VAL A 243 13.63 4.67 -11.44
C VAL A 243 13.58 6.14 -11.04
N LEU A 244 13.58 7.05 -12.03
CA LEU A 244 13.55 8.50 -11.79
C LEU A 244 12.16 9.04 -11.44
N ASP A 245 11.13 8.23 -11.69
CA ASP A 245 9.72 8.60 -11.60
C ASP A 245 9.16 8.42 -10.18
N ASP A 246 8.00 8.99 -9.89
CA ASP A 246 7.39 8.94 -8.56
C ASP A 246 6.91 7.52 -8.18
N SER A 247 7.76 6.80 -7.44
CA SER A 247 7.47 5.47 -6.90
C SER A 247 6.20 5.42 -6.04
N LEU A 248 5.82 6.50 -5.37
CA LEU A 248 4.58 6.56 -4.60
C LEU A 248 3.37 6.53 -5.54
N LEU A 249 3.38 7.32 -6.61
CA LEU A 249 2.31 7.31 -7.61
C LEU A 249 2.24 5.97 -8.34
N ILE A 250 3.38 5.37 -8.71
CA ILE A 250 3.43 4.04 -9.33
C ILE A 250 2.74 3.01 -8.42
N ALA A 251 3.18 2.92 -7.16
CA ALA A 251 2.60 1.99 -6.19
C ALA A 251 1.11 2.24 -5.97
N TRP A 252 0.69 3.51 -5.91
CA TRP A 252 -0.71 3.88 -5.74
C TRP A 252 -1.56 3.43 -6.95
N LEU A 253 -1.10 3.67 -8.18
CA LEU A 253 -1.80 3.24 -9.39
C LEU A 253 -1.97 1.71 -9.41
N ILE A 254 -0.92 0.96 -9.08
CA ILE A 254 -0.98 -0.49 -8.94
C ILE A 254 -2.00 -0.89 -7.87
N ASN A 255 -2.02 -0.21 -6.72
CA ASN A 255 -2.89 -0.58 -5.62
C ASN A 255 -4.38 -0.47 -5.95
N TRP A 256 -4.75 0.46 -6.84
CA TRP A 256 -6.14 0.76 -7.17
C TRP A 256 -6.56 0.36 -8.59
N HIS A 257 -5.69 -0.28 -9.38
CA HIS A 257 -5.96 -0.61 -10.79
C HIS A 257 -7.19 -1.51 -10.98
N MET A 258 -7.55 -2.32 -9.98
CA MET A 258 -8.73 -3.20 -10.02
C MET A 258 -10.06 -2.51 -9.74
N GLU A 259 -10.05 -1.26 -9.25
CA GLU A 259 -11.29 -0.54 -8.87
C GLU A 259 -12.34 -0.44 -9.97
N PRO A 260 -11.99 -0.20 -11.24
CA PRO A 260 -12.95 -0.17 -12.34
C PRO A 260 -13.77 -1.45 -12.51
N PHE A 261 -13.27 -2.63 -12.10
CA PHE A 261 -14.07 -3.85 -12.10
C PHE A 261 -15.21 -3.81 -11.08
N PHE A 262 -15.03 -3.10 -9.96
CA PHE A 262 -16.08 -2.91 -8.95
C PHE A 262 -17.08 -1.82 -9.36
N TRP A 263 -16.63 -0.77 -10.04
CA TRP A 263 -17.48 0.33 -10.51
C TRP A 263 -18.56 -0.12 -11.49
N LYS A 264 -18.26 -1.11 -12.34
CA LYS A 264 -19.23 -1.72 -13.27
C LYS A 264 -20.49 -2.25 -12.58
N LYS A 265 -20.41 -2.52 -11.27
CA LYS A 265 -21.51 -3.03 -10.45
C LYS A 265 -22.10 -1.96 -9.51
N ASP A 266 -21.45 -0.80 -9.39
CA ASP A 266 -21.82 0.27 -8.46
C ASP A 266 -21.35 1.64 -8.98
N GLU A 267 -22.23 2.35 -9.69
CA GLU A 267 -21.97 3.71 -10.19
C GLU A 267 -21.73 4.71 -9.05
N LYS A 268 -22.35 4.51 -7.89
CA LYS A 268 -22.15 5.40 -6.74
C LYS A 268 -20.72 5.26 -6.19
N LEU A 269 -20.15 4.06 -6.24
CA LEU A 269 -18.73 3.86 -5.92
C LEU A 269 -17.84 4.65 -6.88
N LYS A 270 -18.11 4.59 -8.19
CA LYS A 270 -17.38 5.34 -9.22
C LYS A 270 -17.40 6.85 -8.95
N GLU A 271 -18.58 7.42 -8.71
CA GLU A 271 -18.73 8.84 -8.38
C GLU A 271 -17.96 9.24 -7.11
N ASN A 272 -18.00 8.40 -6.09
CA ASN A 272 -17.28 8.64 -4.84
C ASN A 272 -15.76 8.59 -5.05
N ARG A 273 -15.25 7.72 -5.93
CA ARG A 273 -13.83 7.68 -6.30
C ARG A 273 -13.42 8.93 -7.05
N LEU A 274 -14.19 9.35 -8.06
CA LEU A 274 -13.91 10.57 -8.80
C LEU A 274 -13.86 11.81 -7.88
N LYS A 275 -14.81 11.92 -6.93
CA LYS A 275 -14.82 13.01 -5.93
C LYS A 275 -13.63 12.94 -4.98
N LEU A 276 -13.20 11.74 -4.59
CA LEU A 276 -12.12 11.56 -3.62
C LEU A 276 -10.74 11.77 -4.24
N TRP A 277 -10.48 11.15 -5.38
CA TRP A 277 -9.16 11.15 -6.02
C TRP A 277 -8.93 12.37 -6.92
N GLY A 278 -10.00 13.03 -7.34
CA GLY A 278 -9.92 14.05 -8.37
C GLY A 278 -9.78 13.45 -9.76
N LYS A 279 -9.82 14.31 -10.77
CA LYS A 279 -9.91 13.92 -12.18
C LYS A 279 -8.65 13.20 -12.67
N ASP A 280 -7.47 13.71 -12.34
CA ASP A 280 -6.22 13.24 -12.93
C ASP A 280 -5.90 11.78 -12.52
N LEU A 281 -5.95 11.48 -11.22
CA LEU A 281 -5.76 10.12 -10.71
C LEU A 281 -6.84 9.16 -11.23
N PHE A 282 -8.09 9.62 -11.30
CA PHE A 282 -9.20 8.82 -11.79
C PHE A 282 -8.99 8.42 -13.25
N GLU A 283 -8.60 9.38 -14.11
CA GLU A 283 -8.30 9.10 -15.53
C GLU A 283 -7.11 8.15 -15.68
N MET A 284 -6.07 8.27 -14.85
CA MET A 284 -4.93 7.34 -14.88
C MET A 284 -5.37 5.90 -14.56
N ILE A 285 -6.25 5.70 -13.57
CA ILE A 285 -6.81 4.39 -13.25
C ILE A 285 -7.66 3.83 -14.40
N GLU A 286 -8.49 4.66 -15.05
CA GLU A 286 -9.25 4.22 -16.22
C GLU A 286 -8.34 3.80 -17.39
N LYS A 287 -7.23 4.51 -17.59
CA LYS A 287 -6.23 4.19 -18.62
C LYS A 287 -5.48 2.89 -18.31
N LEU A 288 -5.06 2.71 -17.05
CA LEU A 288 -4.42 1.47 -16.59
C LEU A 288 -5.35 0.26 -16.77
N HIS A 289 -6.62 0.39 -16.38
CA HIS A 289 -7.61 -0.67 -16.57
C HIS A 289 -7.87 -1.01 -18.03
N LYS A 290 -7.86 -0.02 -18.94
CA LYS A 290 -7.96 -0.28 -20.38
C LYS A 290 -6.77 -1.09 -20.90
N ALA A 291 -5.57 -0.82 -20.40
CA ALA A 291 -4.37 -1.54 -20.79
C ALA A 291 -4.36 -2.98 -20.26
N ASP A 292 -4.78 -3.17 -19.01
CA ASP A 292 -4.97 -4.48 -18.38
C ASP A 292 -5.95 -5.34 -19.21
N LEU A 293 -7.16 -4.83 -19.48
CA LEU A 293 -8.15 -5.53 -20.31
C LEU A 293 -7.68 -5.84 -21.74
N TYR A 294 -6.82 -5.00 -22.31
CA TYR A 294 -6.26 -5.23 -23.65
C TYR A 294 -5.27 -6.41 -23.65
N ALA A 295 -4.64 -6.70 -22.52
CA ALA A 295 -3.59 -7.69 -22.38
C ALA A 295 -4.07 -9.05 -21.83
N HIS A 296 -5.38 -9.32 -21.82
CA HIS A 296 -5.98 -10.60 -21.40
C HIS A 296 -5.95 -11.65 -22.50
#